data_AF-A0A525VRE4-F1
#
_entry.id   AF-A0A525VRE4-F1
#
_cell.length_a   1.000
_cell.length_b   1.000
_cell.length_c   1.000
_cell.angle_alpha   90.00
_cell.angle_beta   90.00
_cell.angle_gamma   90.00
#
_symmetry.space_group_name_H-M   'P 1'
#
loop_
_entity.id
_entity.type
_entity.pdbx_description
1 polymer ?
#
loop_
_entity_poly.entity_id
_entity_poly.type
_entity_poly.pdbx_seq_one_letter_code
_entity_poly.pdbx_strand_id
1 'polypeptide(L)'
;MAVEEGGRGMGKVSISRSCRAYRMAAGLPAALLVSSLLITPMGLAADQPTHHGDMGEASAEKVIYREGGAMLHDRMMEEIKRQQEAIGMKGGYNTSANSHMLQQGVLLVAEDPTKVSVSSGQRCPANAPLKDYHISAINVEITLSRFLDYFPGYMYVLKENVEKVRGEEAANREAREKENDPGAVSNGLQGDAIQPLVIRANQGDCLKLTLHNEITEEPTSLVINGSSMVVAATGKPATPSNPEGTVAAGGQQSFEWYIKPDTQEGARFFRSHASREQFNQGLIGMLVVEPRGSRYLSPFDGKPMASGWEAMIEDPKGADFREFAIFYHEAGDEAFRLLNKKGEMLPQRDPHTDSDRPGARLL
;
A
#
# COMPACT_ATOMS: atom_id res chain seq x y z
N MET A 1 -23.14 -4.03 -60.90
CA MET A 1 -23.94 -3.99 -62.15
C MET A 1 -24.45 -5.42 -62.36
N ALA A 2 -25.78 -5.60 -62.37
CA ALA A 2 -26.58 -6.84 -62.60
C ALA A 2 -26.41 -8.00 -61.57
N VAL A 3 -27.40 -8.32 -60.69
CA VAL A 3 -28.69 -9.06 -60.91
C VAL A 3 -28.41 -10.58 -60.95
N GLU A 4 -29.00 -11.47 -60.12
CA GLU A 4 -30.42 -11.86 -60.09
C GLU A 4 -30.79 -12.79 -58.89
N GLU A 5 -32.02 -12.63 -58.40
CA GLU A 5 -33.02 -13.57 -57.81
C GLU A 5 -32.78 -14.59 -56.67
N GLY A 6 -33.84 -14.72 -55.84
CA GLY A 6 -34.17 -15.94 -55.09
C GLY A 6 -34.83 -15.70 -53.72
N GLY A 7 -36.15 -15.50 -53.67
CA GLY A 7 -36.90 -15.29 -52.42
C GLY A 7 -37.41 -16.56 -51.72
N ARG A 8 -37.97 -16.32 -50.51
CA ARG A 8 -39.00 -17.08 -49.76
C ARG A 8 -38.51 -17.94 -48.57
N GLY A 9 -38.98 -17.59 -47.37
CA GLY A 9 -38.92 -18.45 -46.17
C GLY A 9 -39.20 -17.75 -44.84
N MET A 10 -40.45 -17.41 -44.55
CA MET A 10 -40.92 -16.96 -43.23
C MET A 10 -40.88 -18.10 -42.21
N GLY A 11 -40.38 -17.83 -41.00
CA GLY A 11 -40.47 -18.73 -39.84
C GLY A 11 -40.44 -17.95 -38.53
N LYS A 12 -41.57 -17.31 -38.18
CA LYS A 12 -41.81 -16.79 -36.82
C LYS A 12 -42.30 -17.93 -35.95
N VAL A 13 -41.56 -18.27 -34.90
CA VAL A 13 -42.05 -19.18 -33.84
C VAL A 13 -42.53 -18.32 -32.67
N SER A 14 -43.85 -18.22 -32.54
CA SER A 14 -44.53 -17.72 -31.35
C SER A 14 -44.80 -18.87 -30.40
N ILE A 15 -44.38 -18.76 -29.14
CA ILE A 15 -44.87 -19.63 -28.06
C ILE A 15 -45.64 -18.76 -27.09
N SER A 16 -46.98 -18.87 -27.16
CA SER A 16 -47.89 -18.41 -26.12
C SER A 16 -48.24 -19.60 -25.22
N ARG A 17 -48.12 -19.46 -23.90
CA ARG A 17 -49.02 -20.15 -22.96
C ARG A 17 -49.36 -19.25 -21.78
N SER A 18 -50.63 -19.35 -21.43
CA SER A 18 -51.47 -18.51 -20.60
C SER A 18 -51.23 -18.67 -19.09
N CYS A 19 -51.20 -17.52 -18.41
CA CYS A 19 -51.94 -17.13 -17.20
C CYS A 19 -52.27 -18.18 -16.11
N ARG A 20 -51.78 -17.91 -14.89
CA ARG A 20 -52.60 -17.99 -13.66
C ARG A 20 -52.14 -16.95 -12.66
N ALA A 21 -53.08 -16.10 -12.27
CA ALA A 21 -52.94 -15.03 -11.29
C ALA A 21 -52.95 -15.57 -9.85
N TYR A 22 -52.26 -14.88 -8.93
CA TYR A 22 -52.78 -14.66 -7.58
C TYR A 22 -52.29 -13.30 -7.03
N ARG A 23 -53.27 -12.51 -6.58
CA ARG A 23 -53.21 -11.27 -5.77
C ARG A 23 -52.42 -11.54 -4.45
N MET A 24 -51.87 -10.60 -3.68
CA MET A 24 -52.36 -9.28 -3.27
C MET A 24 -51.31 -8.55 -2.39
N ALA A 25 -51.36 -7.21 -2.44
CA ALA A 25 -51.08 -6.22 -1.39
C ALA A 25 -49.68 -6.11 -0.74
N ALA A 26 -49.00 -5.01 -1.08
CA ALA A 26 -48.09 -4.28 -0.20
C ALA A 26 -48.84 -3.09 0.44
N GLY A 27 -48.58 -2.81 1.71
CA GLY A 27 -49.08 -1.63 2.42
C GLY A 27 -48.16 -1.27 3.59
N LEU A 28 -47.66 -0.02 3.57
CA LEU A 28 -46.79 0.62 4.57
C LEU A 28 -47.39 0.68 5.99
N PRO A 29 -46.56 0.83 7.04
CA PRO A 29 -46.99 1.43 8.29
C PRO A 29 -46.47 2.89 8.44
N ALA A 30 -47.31 3.76 9.00
CA ALA A 30 -46.93 5.10 9.45
C ALA A 30 -47.65 5.46 10.76
N ALA A 31 -46.93 6.20 11.62
CA ALA A 31 -47.35 7.02 12.77
C ALA A 31 -47.80 6.28 14.05
N LEU A 32 -47.06 6.34 15.17
CA LEU A 32 -46.85 7.44 16.17
C LEU A 32 -47.94 7.50 17.24
N LEU A 33 -47.52 7.48 18.53
CA LEU A 33 -48.06 8.12 19.76
C LEU A 33 -47.43 7.41 20.98
N VAL A 34 -46.34 7.90 21.59
CA VAL A 34 -46.20 8.95 22.63
C VAL A 34 -46.73 8.55 24.04
N SER A 35 -45.76 8.52 24.97
CA SER A 35 -45.83 8.85 26.42
C SER A 35 -46.48 7.87 27.41
N SER A 36 -45.69 7.36 28.36
CA SER A 36 -45.68 7.86 29.75
C SER A 36 -44.64 7.13 30.62
N LEU A 37 -44.24 7.83 31.69
CA LEU A 37 -43.04 7.67 32.52
C LEU A 37 -43.46 7.16 33.92
N LEU A 38 -42.61 6.34 34.54
CA LEU A 38 -42.30 6.22 35.98
C LEU A 38 -42.51 4.86 36.71
N ILE A 39 -41.34 4.37 37.20
CA ILE A 39 -41.00 3.78 38.52
C ILE A 39 -41.23 2.27 38.79
N THR A 40 -40.11 1.62 39.15
CA THR A 40 -39.78 0.26 39.64
C THR A 40 -40.41 -0.09 41.02
N PRO A 41 -40.31 -1.32 41.64
CA PRO A 41 -39.27 -2.36 41.48
C PRO A 41 -39.71 -3.85 41.67
N MET A 42 -38.70 -4.74 41.67
CA MET A 42 -38.62 -6.10 42.26
C MET A 42 -39.19 -7.31 41.49
N GLY A 43 -38.28 -8.21 41.10
CA GLY A 43 -38.23 -9.55 41.71
C GLY A 43 -38.70 -10.77 40.90
N LEU A 44 -37.71 -11.57 40.50
CA LEU A 44 -37.65 -13.05 40.48
C LEU A 44 -38.32 -13.90 39.39
N ALA A 45 -37.55 -14.94 39.06
CA ALA A 45 -37.89 -16.27 38.54
C ALA A 45 -38.10 -16.43 37.03
N ALA A 46 -37.08 -16.96 36.37
CA ALA A 46 -37.20 -17.64 35.08
C ALA A 46 -37.30 -19.16 35.34
N ASP A 47 -38.35 -19.78 34.83
CA ASP A 47 -38.51 -21.22 34.68
C ASP A 47 -37.58 -21.76 33.58
N GLN A 48 -36.96 -22.92 33.84
CA GLN A 48 -36.20 -23.70 32.87
C GLN A 48 -37.10 -24.73 32.17
N PRO A 49 -36.80 -25.08 30.90
CA PRO A 49 -37.04 -26.41 30.38
C PRO A 49 -35.72 -27.19 30.27
N THR A 50 -35.76 -28.40 30.80
CA THR A 50 -34.72 -29.44 30.77
C THR A 50 -34.69 -30.18 29.42
N HIS A 51 -33.50 -30.48 28.91
CA HIS A 51 -33.27 -31.69 28.10
C HIS A 51 -31.90 -32.29 28.41
N HIS A 52 -31.93 -33.60 28.68
CA HIS A 52 -30.82 -34.46 29.09
C HIS A 52 -29.80 -34.72 27.98
N GLY A 53 -28.51 -34.76 28.37
CA GLY A 53 -27.39 -35.31 27.61
C GLY A 53 -26.34 -35.84 28.59
N ASP A 54 -25.89 -37.07 28.33
CA ASP A 54 -25.15 -38.02 29.18
C ASP A 54 -23.75 -37.54 29.68
N MET A 55 -23.34 -38.03 30.85
CA MET A 55 -22.15 -37.59 31.60
C MET A 55 -20.88 -38.33 31.17
N GLY A 56 -19.97 -37.61 30.50
CA GLY A 56 -18.54 -37.94 30.43
C GLY A 56 -17.74 -37.06 31.39
N GLU A 57 -16.93 -37.68 32.26
CA GLU A 57 -16.04 -37.00 33.20
C GLU A 57 -15.01 -36.11 32.46
N ALA A 58 -15.23 -34.79 32.49
CA ALA A 58 -14.18 -33.80 32.40
C ALA A 58 -14.31 -32.90 33.62
N SER A 59 -13.32 -32.92 34.51
CA SER A 59 -13.33 -32.04 35.68
C SER A 59 -13.38 -30.59 35.20
N ALA A 60 -14.49 -29.92 35.45
CA ALA A 60 -14.60 -28.48 35.23
C ALA A 60 -13.58 -27.80 36.14
N GLU A 61 -12.47 -27.35 35.56
CA GLU A 61 -11.54 -26.46 36.23
C GLU A 61 -12.34 -25.22 36.67
N LYS A 62 -12.39 -25.02 37.99
CA LYS A 62 -13.17 -23.97 38.63
C LYS A 62 -12.66 -22.63 38.11
N VAL A 63 -13.42 -21.96 37.24
CA VAL A 63 -13.10 -20.60 36.78
C VAL A 63 -13.06 -19.68 37.99
N ILE A 64 -11.85 -19.34 38.44
CA ILE A 64 -11.63 -18.35 39.48
C ILE A 64 -11.85 -16.99 38.82
N TYR A 65 -12.98 -16.34 39.10
CA TYR A 65 -13.11 -14.90 38.86
C TYR A 65 -12.12 -14.18 39.78
N ARG A 66 -10.92 -13.91 39.26
CA ARG A 66 -9.98 -12.97 39.90
C ARG A 66 -10.43 -11.55 39.55
N GLU A 67 -10.27 -10.63 40.51
CA GLU A 67 -10.40 -9.19 40.31
C GLU A 67 -9.37 -8.70 39.27
N GLY A 68 -9.64 -8.95 37.98
CA GLY A 68 -8.78 -8.52 36.90
C GLY A 68 -8.65 -7.01 36.83
N GLY A 69 -9.71 -6.28 37.19
CA GLY A 69 -9.74 -4.81 37.18
C GLY A 69 -8.72 -4.18 38.13
N ALA A 70 -8.67 -4.62 39.38
CA ALA A 70 -7.72 -4.08 40.36
C ALA A 70 -6.27 -4.45 40.03
N MET A 71 -5.99 -5.71 39.67
CA MET A 71 -4.63 -6.11 39.26
C MET A 71 -4.16 -5.47 37.95
N LEU A 72 -5.07 -5.19 37.01
CA LEU A 72 -4.74 -4.45 35.78
C LEU A 72 -4.53 -2.97 36.07
N HIS A 73 -5.35 -2.38 36.95
CA HIS A 73 -5.17 -1.02 37.42
C HIS A 73 -3.84 -0.85 38.16
N ASP A 74 -3.52 -1.74 39.09
CA ASP A 74 -2.28 -1.70 39.85
C ASP A 74 -1.05 -1.89 38.94
N ARG A 75 -1.10 -2.84 38.00
CA ARG A 75 -0.04 -3.00 36.98
C ARG A 75 0.09 -1.80 36.07
N MET A 76 -1.02 -1.18 35.68
CA MET A 76 -1.02 0.04 34.88
C MET A 76 -0.41 1.22 35.66
N MET A 77 -0.76 1.37 36.94
CA MET A 77 -0.25 2.44 37.79
C MET A 77 1.23 2.24 38.14
N GLU A 78 1.67 1.00 38.32
CA GLU A 78 3.08 0.65 38.50
C GLU A 78 3.90 0.95 37.24
N GLU A 79 3.37 0.62 36.05
CA GLU A 79 4.03 0.95 34.79
C GLU A 79 4.05 2.48 34.55
N ILE A 80 2.96 3.20 34.83
CA ILE A 80 2.94 4.68 34.76
C ILE A 80 4.02 5.30 35.65
N LYS A 81 4.17 4.79 36.88
CA LYS A 81 5.19 5.27 37.82
C LYS A 81 6.61 4.99 37.30
N ARG A 82 6.88 3.77 36.83
CA ARG A 82 8.16 3.39 36.21
C ARG A 82 8.52 4.29 35.02
N GLN A 83 7.52 4.64 34.21
CA GLN A 83 7.69 5.51 33.05
C GLN A 83 7.92 6.97 33.46
N GLN A 84 7.22 7.50 34.47
CA GLN A 84 7.48 8.85 35.00
C GLN A 84 8.91 9.00 35.55
N GLU A 85 9.40 7.97 36.24
CA GLU A 85 10.77 7.92 36.73
C GLU A 85 11.79 7.85 35.57
N ALA A 86 11.51 7.10 34.50
CA ALA A 86 12.34 7.05 33.30
C ALA A 86 12.32 8.35 32.47
N ILE A 87 11.17 9.04 32.42
CA ILE A 87 10.99 10.34 31.75
C ILE A 87 11.80 11.42 32.47
N GLY A 88 11.89 11.35 33.80
CA GLY A 88 12.71 12.26 34.61
C GLY A 88 14.22 12.18 34.33
N MET A 89 14.70 11.12 33.64
CA MET A 89 16.12 10.92 33.33
C MET A 89 16.55 11.46 31.95
N LYS A 90 15.61 11.90 31.09
CA LYS A 90 15.93 12.39 29.74
C LYS A 90 15.58 13.87 29.59
N GLY A 91 16.50 14.64 29.00
CA GLY A 91 16.43 16.11 28.89
C GLY A 91 15.16 16.68 28.25
N GLY A 92 14.92 17.97 28.51
CA GLY A 92 13.64 18.68 28.35
C GLY A 92 12.98 18.79 26.97
N TYR A 93 13.51 18.14 25.93
CA TYR A 93 12.87 18.07 24.61
C TYR A 93 11.99 16.82 24.41
N ASN A 94 12.11 15.80 25.28
CA ASN A 94 11.29 14.59 25.20
C ASN A 94 9.92 14.73 25.89
N THR A 95 9.70 15.79 26.66
CA THR A 95 8.50 15.97 27.49
C THR A 95 7.26 16.38 26.67
N SER A 96 7.42 17.09 25.55
CA SER A 96 6.29 17.55 24.72
C SER A 96 5.63 16.40 23.95
N ALA A 97 6.40 15.55 23.28
CA ALA A 97 5.89 14.37 22.57
C ALA A 97 5.17 13.41 23.53
N ASN A 98 5.74 13.18 24.72
CA ASN A 98 5.17 12.28 25.72
C ASN A 98 3.89 12.82 26.37
N SER A 99 3.75 14.14 26.51
CA SER A 99 2.53 14.77 27.06
C SER A 99 1.31 14.62 26.14
N HIS A 100 1.52 14.66 24.82
CA HIS A 100 0.46 14.45 23.83
C HIS A 100 0.00 12.98 23.76
N MET A 101 0.88 12.04 24.13
CA MET A 101 0.59 10.59 24.16
C MET A 101 -0.24 10.18 25.37
N LEU A 102 0.00 10.79 26.53
CA LEU A 102 -0.79 10.54 27.75
C LEU A 102 -2.25 10.99 27.62
N GLN A 103 -2.54 11.95 26.74
CA GLN A 103 -3.88 12.50 26.51
C GLN A 103 -4.78 11.59 25.67
N GLN A 104 -4.20 10.64 24.90
CA GLN A 104 -4.93 9.79 23.94
C GLN A 104 -5.15 8.35 24.42
N GLY A 105 -4.77 8.01 25.66
CA GLY A 105 -5.11 6.72 26.30
C GLY A 105 -4.39 5.48 25.75
N VAL A 106 -3.59 5.63 24.68
CA VAL A 106 -2.69 4.59 24.17
C VAL A 106 -1.26 5.06 24.35
N LEU A 107 -0.60 4.58 25.41
CA LEU A 107 0.84 4.71 25.55
C LEU A 107 1.49 3.78 24.52
N LEU A 108 1.96 4.32 23.39
CA LEU A 108 2.99 3.62 22.63
C LEU A 108 4.16 3.49 23.59
N VAL A 109 4.44 2.25 24.00
CA VAL A 109 5.48 1.92 24.97
C VAL A 109 6.77 2.60 24.52
N ALA A 110 7.32 3.48 25.37
CA ALA A 110 8.67 3.98 25.18
C ALA A 110 9.57 2.76 25.00
N GLU A 111 10.14 2.64 23.80
CA GLU A 111 10.89 1.49 23.27
C GLU A 111 11.50 0.66 24.40
N ASP A 112 10.95 -0.53 24.65
CA ASP A 112 11.57 -1.48 25.56
C ASP A 112 12.87 -1.94 24.87
N PRO A 113 14.06 -1.56 25.35
CA PRO A 113 15.32 -1.85 24.64
C PRO A 113 15.62 -3.35 24.61
N THR A 114 14.90 -4.16 25.39
CA THR A 114 14.95 -5.63 25.31
C THR A 114 14.03 -6.21 24.23
N LYS A 115 13.03 -5.44 23.76
CA LYS A 115 12.09 -5.84 22.70
C LYS A 115 12.29 -5.10 21.39
N VAL A 116 12.88 -3.91 21.42
CA VAL A 116 13.23 -3.08 20.28
C VAL A 116 14.74 -2.91 20.29
N SER A 117 15.42 -3.66 19.43
CA SER A 117 16.86 -3.54 19.23
C SER A 117 17.14 -3.04 17.82
N VAL A 118 18.00 -2.04 17.70
CA VAL A 118 18.49 -1.56 16.40
C VAL A 118 19.81 -2.28 16.14
N SER A 119 19.78 -3.30 15.28
CA SER A 119 21.00 -3.98 14.83
C SER A 119 21.60 -3.23 13.64
N SER A 120 22.93 -3.11 13.59
CA SER A 120 23.62 -2.76 12.36
C SER A 120 23.24 -3.75 11.26
N GLY A 121 22.89 -3.25 10.07
CA GLY A 121 22.60 -4.10 8.92
C GLY A 121 23.75 -5.07 8.68
N GLN A 122 23.40 -6.34 8.47
CA GLN A 122 24.34 -7.40 8.22
C GLN A 122 24.58 -7.53 6.71
N ARG A 123 25.84 -7.79 6.35
CA ARG A 123 26.20 -8.09 4.96
C ARG A 123 25.59 -9.41 4.52
N CYS A 124 25.43 -9.56 3.21
CA CYS A 124 24.92 -10.80 2.65
C CYS A 124 25.87 -11.98 2.92
N PRO A 125 25.36 -13.12 3.41
CA PRO A 125 26.11 -14.37 3.43
C PRO A 125 26.48 -14.82 2.02
N ALA A 126 27.66 -15.43 1.85
CA ALA A 126 28.15 -15.86 0.53
C ALA A 126 27.28 -16.94 -0.15
N ASN A 127 26.45 -17.65 0.61
CA ASN A 127 25.56 -18.71 0.13
C ASN A 127 24.09 -18.27 -0.02
N ALA A 128 23.76 -17.01 0.25
CA ALA A 128 22.42 -16.49 0.03
C ALA A 128 22.15 -16.32 -1.48
N PRO A 129 20.97 -16.69 -2.00
CA PRO A 129 20.61 -16.41 -3.39
C PRO A 129 20.67 -14.90 -3.66
N LEU A 130 21.32 -14.51 -4.76
CA LEU A 130 21.46 -13.11 -5.12
C LEU A 130 20.25 -12.65 -5.93
N LYS A 131 19.62 -11.56 -5.49
CA LYS A 131 18.64 -10.80 -6.25
C LYS A 131 19.23 -9.44 -6.59
N ASP A 132 19.61 -9.23 -7.84
CA ASP A 132 20.26 -8.00 -8.31
C ASP A 132 19.26 -7.14 -9.09
N TYR A 133 19.14 -5.87 -8.72
CA TYR A 133 18.32 -4.88 -9.42
C TYR A 133 19.15 -3.62 -9.72
N HIS A 134 19.07 -3.19 -10.98
CA HIS A 134 19.59 -1.91 -11.42
C HIS A 134 18.42 -0.94 -11.56
N ILE A 135 18.36 0.06 -10.70
CA ILE A 135 17.25 1.02 -10.63
C ILE A 135 17.79 2.39 -11.02
N SER A 136 17.15 3.04 -11.97
CA SER A 136 17.39 4.45 -12.31
C SER A 136 16.32 5.31 -11.64
N ALA A 137 16.75 6.37 -10.96
CA ALA A 137 15.87 7.47 -10.56
C ALA A 137 15.93 8.54 -11.66
N ILE A 138 14.77 8.89 -12.24
CA ILE A 138 14.68 9.77 -13.41
C ILE A 138 13.66 10.89 -13.18
N ASN A 139 13.85 12.03 -13.84
CA ASN A 139 12.76 12.97 -14.11
C ASN A 139 11.82 12.34 -15.16
N VAL A 140 10.50 12.45 -14.98
CA VAL A 140 9.50 11.98 -15.95
C VAL A 140 8.23 12.81 -15.87
N GLU A 141 7.57 12.99 -17.01
CA GLU A 141 6.23 13.56 -17.08
C GLU A 141 5.18 12.48 -16.77
N ILE A 142 4.63 12.52 -15.56
CA ILE A 142 3.65 11.55 -15.10
C ILE A 142 2.27 11.94 -15.65
N THR A 143 1.71 11.08 -16.50
CA THR A 143 0.36 11.24 -17.05
C THR A 143 -0.64 10.48 -16.18
N LEU A 144 -1.68 11.16 -15.71
CA LEU A 144 -2.57 10.65 -14.65
C LEU A 144 -3.63 9.67 -15.15
N SER A 145 -4.12 9.89 -16.36
CA SER A 145 -5.23 9.14 -16.92
C SER A 145 -5.30 9.31 -18.44
N ARG A 146 -6.26 8.63 -19.06
CA ARG A 146 -6.56 8.74 -20.50
C ARG A 146 -7.07 10.11 -20.92
N PHE A 147 -7.33 11.02 -19.98
CA PHE A 147 -7.59 12.44 -20.27
C PHE A 147 -6.31 13.27 -20.47
N LEU A 148 -5.15 12.67 -20.22
CA LEU A 148 -3.81 13.20 -20.46
C LEU A 148 -3.42 14.43 -19.61
N ASP A 149 -4.15 14.67 -18.52
CA ASP A 149 -3.68 15.52 -17.43
C ASP A 149 -2.38 14.95 -16.86
N TYR A 150 -1.46 15.82 -16.48
CA TYR A 150 -0.09 15.41 -16.19
C TYR A 150 0.63 16.37 -15.26
N PHE A 151 1.81 15.94 -14.80
CA PHE A 151 2.74 16.82 -14.11
C PHE A 151 4.19 16.36 -14.31
N PRO A 152 5.17 17.28 -14.34
CA PRO A 152 6.57 16.92 -14.21
C PRO A 152 6.84 16.36 -12.81
N GLY A 153 7.40 15.16 -12.74
CA GLY A 153 7.71 14.50 -11.49
C GLY A 153 8.94 13.62 -11.60
N TYR A 154 9.01 12.64 -10.72
CA TYR A 154 10.14 11.73 -10.59
C TYR A 154 9.65 10.30 -10.49
N MET A 155 10.46 9.35 -10.94
CA MET A 155 10.10 7.94 -10.92
C MET A 155 11.34 7.06 -10.73
N TYR A 156 11.18 5.98 -9.96
CA TYR A 156 12.12 4.86 -10.00
C TYR A 156 11.72 3.93 -11.13
N VAL A 157 12.71 3.44 -11.87
CA VAL A 157 12.48 2.49 -12.96
C VAL A 157 13.62 1.49 -13.00
N LEU A 158 13.35 0.27 -13.46
CA LEU A 158 14.45 -0.63 -13.81
C LEU A 158 15.25 -0.02 -14.97
N LYS A 159 16.58 -0.07 -14.89
CA LYS A 159 17.46 0.57 -15.87
C LYS A 159 17.18 0.12 -17.30
N GLU A 160 16.85 -1.15 -17.50
CA GLU A 160 16.46 -1.71 -18.80
C GLU A 160 15.15 -1.14 -19.38
N ASN A 161 14.29 -0.55 -18.55
CA ASN A 161 12.97 -0.04 -18.95
C ASN A 161 12.95 1.49 -19.14
N VAL A 162 14.08 2.20 -18.95
CA VAL A 162 14.15 3.67 -19.11
C VAL A 162 13.69 4.10 -20.51
N GLU A 163 14.15 3.43 -21.56
CA GLU A 163 13.75 3.76 -22.94
C GLU A 163 12.26 3.53 -23.20
N LYS A 164 11.66 2.51 -22.56
CA LYS A 164 10.22 2.26 -22.67
C LYS A 164 9.43 3.42 -22.05
N VAL A 165 9.86 3.91 -20.88
CA VAL A 165 9.27 5.08 -20.22
C VAL A 165 9.37 6.32 -21.10
N ARG A 166 10.52 6.57 -21.73
CA ARG A 166 10.69 7.70 -22.66
C ARG A 166 9.79 7.59 -23.88
N GLY A 167 9.59 6.39 -24.41
CA GLY A 167 8.65 6.13 -25.50
C GLY A 167 7.21 6.47 -25.12
N GLU A 168 6.76 6.05 -23.94
CA GLU A 168 5.41 6.37 -23.44
C GLU A 168 5.24 7.87 -23.14
N GLU A 169 6.25 8.52 -22.58
CA GLU A 169 6.26 9.96 -22.33
C GLU A 169 6.12 10.76 -23.64
N ALA A 170 6.84 10.36 -24.69
CA ALA A 170 6.72 10.95 -26.03
C ALA A 170 5.33 10.71 -26.63
N ALA A 171 4.82 9.48 -26.56
CA ALA A 171 3.48 9.13 -27.06
C ALA A 171 2.37 9.91 -26.35
N ASN A 172 2.46 10.06 -25.02
CA ASN A 172 1.51 10.86 -24.23
C ASN A 172 1.56 12.34 -24.63
N ARG A 173 2.76 12.89 -24.84
CA ARG A 173 2.93 14.28 -25.30
C ARG A 173 2.29 14.51 -26.67
N GLU A 174 2.50 13.61 -27.63
CA GLU A 174 1.88 13.69 -28.95
C GLU A 174 0.35 13.52 -28.88
N ALA A 175 -0.15 12.64 -28.01
CA ALA A 175 -1.57 12.38 -27.87
C ALA A 175 -2.35 13.60 -27.33
N ARG A 176 -1.71 14.49 -26.56
CA ARG A 176 -2.37 15.71 -26.03
C ARG A 176 -2.89 16.64 -27.13
N GLU A 177 -2.22 16.65 -28.28
CA GLU A 177 -2.57 17.47 -29.44
C GLU A 177 -3.72 16.87 -30.27
N LYS A 178 -4.09 15.61 -30.02
CA LYS A 178 -5.12 14.90 -30.78
C LYS A 178 -6.42 14.81 -29.97
N GLU A 179 -7.53 14.79 -30.70
CA GLU A 179 -8.83 14.56 -30.08
C GLU A 179 -9.04 13.06 -29.86
N ASN A 180 -9.46 12.67 -28.64
CA ASN A 180 -9.78 11.29 -28.26
C ASN A 180 -8.63 10.26 -28.35
N ASP A 181 -7.37 10.72 -28.35
CA ASP A 181 -6.19 9.83 -28.24
C ASP A 181 -5.86 9.63 -26.74
N PRO A 182 -5.87 8.39 -26.21
CA PRO A 182 -5.51 8.12 -24.82
C PRO A 182 -3.99 8.07 -24.57
N GLY A 183 -3.16 8.23 -25.61
CA GLY A 183 -1.71 8.05 -25.52
C GLY A 183 -1.33 6.61 -25.20
N ALA A 184 -0.28 6.45 -24.39
CA ALA A 184 0.19 5.17 -23.89
C ALA A 184 -0.56 4.68 -22.64
N VAL A 185 -1.56 5.43 -22.15
CA VAL A 185 -2.27 5.09 -20.91
C VAL A 185 -3.34 4.03 -21.18
N SER A 186 -3.15 2.84 -20.64
CA SER A 186 -4.11 1.75 -20.74
C SER A 186 -5.18 1.82 -19.64
N ASN A 187 -6.30 1.12 -19.85
CA ASN A 187 -7.31 0.96 -18.81
C ASN A 187 -6.82 -0.06 -17.78
N GLY A 188 -6.59 0.38 -16.55
CA GLY A 188 -6.15 -0.51 -15.47
C GLY A 188 -4.67 -0.87 -15.56
N LEU A 189 -3.82 0.01 -16.10
CA LEU A 189 -2.37 -0.07 -15.98
C LEU A 189 -1.80 -1.44 -16.45
N GLN A 190 -2.24 -1.89 -17.62
CA GLN A 190 -1.99 -3.20 -18.25
C GLN A 190 -0.55 -3.34 -18.79
N GLY A 191 0.44 -3.05 -17.95
CA GLY A 191 1.86 -3.11 -18.30
C GLY A 191 2.43 -1.79 -18.81
N ASP A 192 1.74 -0.66 -18.60
CA ASP A 192 2.25 0.69 -18.82
C ASP A 192 3.58 0.87 -18.07
N ALA A 193 4.59 1.47 -18.69
CA ALA A 193 5.89 1.67 -18.07
C ALA A 193 5.87 2.81 -17.04
N ILE A 194 5.12 3.89 -17.31
CA ILE A 194 4.98 5.02 -16.37
C ILE A 194 4.07 4.62 -15.21
N GLN A 195 4.68 4.09 -14.14
CA GLN A 195 4.02 3.70 -12.90
C GLN A 195 5.03 3.62 -11.75
N PRO A 196 4.59 3.63 -10.48
CA PRO A 196 5.46 3.35 -9.34
C PRO A 196 6.18 2.01 -9.46
N LEU A 197 7.46 1.98 -9.07
CA LEU A 197 8.26 0.75 -9.16
C LEU A 197 7.85 -0.24 -8.07
N VAL A 198 7.39 -1.42 -8.48
CA VAL A 198 7.15 -2.56 -7.59
C VAL A 198 8.10 -3.68 -7.95
N ILE A 199 8.98 -4.04 -7.02
CA ILE A 199 9.96 -5.13 -7.15
C ILE A 199 9.78 -6.15 -6.04
N ARG A 200 10.34 -7.35 -6.20
CA ARG A 200 10.13 -8.48 -5.29
C ARG A 200 11.44 -9.18 -4.94
N ALA A 201 11.57 -9.59 -3.70
CA ALA A 201 12.69 -10.40 -3.22
C ALA A 201 12.18 -11.39 -2.17
N ASN A 202 12.77 -12.57 -2.09
CA ASN A 202 12.28 -13.61 -1.20
C ASN A 202 12.95 -13.53 0.17
N GLN A 203 12.29 -14.08 1.19
CA GLN A 203 12.94 -14.45 2.45
C GLN A 203 14.19 -15.31 2.19
N GLY A 204 15.33 -14.89 2.75
CA GLY A 204 16.62 -15.56 2.59
C GLY A 204 17.45 -15.06 1.40
N ASP A 205 16.93 -14.17 0.56
CA ASP A 205 17.70 -13.57 -0.54
C ASP A 205 18.67 -12.51 -0.02
N CYS A 206 19.80 -12.40 -0.71
CA CYS A 206 20.63 -11.20 -0.71
C CYS A 206 20.11 -10.24 -1.78
N LEU A 207 19.44 -9.17 -1.36
CA LEU A 207 19.02 -8.10 -2.26
C LEU A 207 20.21 -7.15 -2.50
N LYS A 208 20.64 -7.03 -3.76
CA LYS A 208 21.61 -6.05 -4.20
C LYS A 208 20.92 -5.03 -5.09
N LEU A 209 21.01 -3.76 -4.72
CA LEU A 209 20.37 -2.66 -5.43
C LEU A 209 21.45 -1.71 -5.92
N THR A 210 21.55 -1.51 -7.23
CA THR A 210 22.38 -0.45 -7.80
C THR A 210 21.49 0.69 -8.23
N LEU A 211 21.55 1.80 -7.49
CA LEU A 211 20.84 3.03 -7.80
C LEU A 211 21.68 3.90 -8.74
N HIS A 212 21.13 4.21 -9.91
CA HIS A 212 21.66 5.17 -10.88
C HIS A 212 20.87 6.46 -10.71
N ASN A 213 21.54 7.56 -10.36
CA ASN A 213 20.89 8.86 -10.29
C ASN A 213 20.94 9.55 -11.65
N GLU A 214 19.83 9.50 -12.36
CA GLU A 214 19.62 10.14 -13.65
C GLU A 214 18.68 11.35 -13.52
N ILE A 215 18.48 11.85 -12.28
CA ILE A 215 17.78 13.10 -12.01
C ILE A 215 18.72 14.26 -12.31
N THR A 216 18.17 15.30 -12.94
CA THR A 216 18.89 16.51 -13.33
C THR A 216 19.28 17.33 -12.10
N GLU A 217 20.58 17.54 -11.89
CA GLU A 217 21.17 18.47 -10.90
C GLU A 217 20.79 18.24 -9.42
N GLU A 218 20.06 17.17 -9.09
CA GLU A 218 19.64 16.85 -7.72
C GLU A 218 20.26 15.55 -7.22
N PRO A 219 20.69 15.49 -5.94
CA PRO A 219 20.99 14.22 -5.31
C PRO A 219 19.71 13.41 -5.05
N THR A 220 19.84 12.10 -4.98
CA THR A 220 18.74 11.20 -4.64
C THR A 220 19.18 10.07 -3.74
N SER A 221 18.24 9.40 -3.09
CA SER A 221 18.49 8.18 -2.34
C SER A 221 17.36 7.19 -2.58
N LEU A 222 17.53 5.95 -2.14
CA LEU A 222 16.47 4.94 -2.10
C LEU A 222 16.57 4.29 -0.74
N VAL A 223 15.55 4.46 0.09
CA VAL A 223 15.50 3.86 1.44
C VAL A 223 14.28 2.99 1.53
N ILE A 224 14.47 1.69 1.80
CA ILE A 224 13.39 0.74 2.02
C ILE A 224 13.00 0.74 3.50
N ASN A 225 11.74 1.05 3.80
CA ASN A 225 11.24 1.13 5.16
C ASN A 225 11.31 -0.23 5.86
N GLY A 226 11.89 -0.25 7.07
CA GLY A 226 12.08 -1.48 7.85
C GLY A 226 13.18 -2.41 7.31
N SER A 227 13.95 -1.98 6.32
CA SER A 227 15.15 -2.71 5.88
C SER A 227 16.35 -2.41 6.78
N SER A 228 17.27 -3.36 6.85
CA SER A 228 18.58 -3.16 7.46
C SER A 228 19.64 -2.99 6.36
N MET A 229 19.32 -2.17 5.35
CA MET A 229 20.15 -1.99 4.17
C MET A 229 21.47 -1.28 4.50
N VAL A 230 22.55 -1.71 3.85
CA VAL A 230 23.88 -1.11 4.00
C VAL A 230 24.48 -0.75 2.64
N VAL A 231 25.40 0.20 2.64
CA VAL A 231 26.21 0.53 1.46
C VAL A 231 27.14 -0.65 1.17
N ALA A 232 27.08 -1.22 -0.03
CA ALA A 232 27.78 -2.46 -0.35
C ALA A 232 29.31 -2.33 -0.21
N ALA A 233 29.89 -1.17 -0.55
CA ALA A 233 31.32 -0.95 -0.43
C ALA A 233 31.78 -0.90 1.04
N THR A 234 31.09 -0.14 1.89
CA THR A 234 31.56 0.18 3.25
C THR A 234 30.92 -0.67 4.34
N GLY A 235 29.77 -1.28 4.08
CA GLY A 235 28.97 -2.01 5.06
C GLY A 235 28.30 -1.11 6.11
N LYS A 236 28.37 0.22 5.91
CA LYS A 236 27.70 1.19 6.79
C LYS A 236 26.21 1.26 6.46
N PRO A 237 25.34 1.55 7.44
CA PRO A 237 23.91 1.71 7.19
C PRO A 237 23.59 2.69 6.06
N ALA A 238 22.67 2.31 5.17
CA ALA A 238 22.19 3.14 4.05
C ALA A 238 21.04 4.05 4.52
N THR A 239 21.33 4.93 5.46
CA THR A 239 20.35 5.85 6.07
C THR A 239 20.58 7.29 5.62
N PRO A 240 19.59 8.19 5.76
CA PRO A 240 19.76 9.61 5.42
C PRO A 240 20.87 10.32 6.24
N SER A 241 21.22 9.78 7.41
CA SER A 241 22.33 10.27 8.23
C SER A 241 23.72 9.87 7.73
N ASN A 242 23.82 8.91 6.82
CA ASN A 242 25.06 8.51 6.16
C ASN A 242 25.15 9.18 4.78
N PRO A 243 26.13 10.06 4.52
CA PRO A 243 26.30 10.69 3.21
C PRO A 243 26.47 9.69 2.06
N GLU A 244 27.08 8.52 2.32
CA GLU A 244 27.23 7.44 1.34
C GLU A 244 25.89 6.75 0.98
N GLY A 245 24.81 7.05 1.72
CA GLY A 245 23.44 6.64 1.45
C GLY A 245 22.72 7.52 0.43
N THR A 246 23.34 8.63 0.01
CA THR A 246 22.82 9.55 -1.00
C THR A 246 23.72 9.54 -2.23
N VAL A 247 23.12 9.57 -3.42
CA VAL A 247 23.80 9.49 -4.71
C VAL A 247 23.71 10.86 -5.38
N ALA A 248 24.85 11.45 -5.71
CA ALA A 248 24.90 12.72 -6.46
C ALA A 248 24.34 12.55 -7.87
N ALA A 249 23.89 13.65 -8.49
CA ALA A 249 23.39 13.65 -9.87
C ALA A 249 24.43 13.05 -10.84
N GLY A 250 23.97 12.16 -11.73
CA GLY A 250 24.83 11.42 -12.66
C GLY A 250 25.68 10.30 -12.03
N GLY A 251 25.61 10.14 -10.70
CA GLY A 251 26.33 9.11 -9.97
C GLY A 251 25.58 7.78 -9.88
N GLN A 252 26.26 6.77 -9.34
CA GLN A 252 25.64 5.49 -8.99
C GLN A 252 26.17 4.99 -7.65
N GLN A 253 25.35 4.22 -6.93
CA GLN A 253 25.74 3.58 -5.66
C GLN A 253 25.08 2.22 -5.53
N SER A 254 25.82 1.26 -4.97
CA SER A 254 25.31 -0.08 -4.67
C SER A 254 25.01 -0.26 -3.19
N PHE A 255 23.85 -0.82 -2.92
CA PHE A 255 23.35 -1.17 -1.61
C PHE A 255 23.11 -2.67 -1.51
N GLU A 256 23.19 -3.21 -0.31
CA GLU A 256 22.89 -4.60 -0.01
C GLU A 256 21.93 -4.70 1.17
N TRP A 257 20.97 -5.61 1.09
CA TRP A 257 20.13 -6.00 2.20
C TRP A 257 19.97 -7.51 2.20
N TYR A 258 20.45 -8.14 3.26
CA TYR A 258 20.14 -9.55 3.51
C TYR A 258 18.75 -9.67 4.16
N ILE A 259 17.80 -10.18 3.39
CA ILE A 259 16.44 -10.46 3.86
C ILE A 259 16.52 -11.76 4.64
N LYS A 260 16.49 -11.68 5.97
CA LYS A 260 16.58 -12.87 6.80
C LYS A 260 15.42 -13.83 6.53
N PRO A 261 15.59 -15.15 6.70
CA PRO A 261 14.51 -16.12 6.53
C PRO A 261 13.29 -15.89 7.43
N ASP A 262 13.44 -15.18 8.55
CA ASP A 262 12.37 -14.81 9.49
C ASP A 262 11.82 -13.39 9.25
N THR A 263 12.26 -12.71 8.18
CA THR A 263 11.72 -11.38 7.82
C THR A 263 10.24 -11.52 7.48
N GLN A 264 9.40 -10.71 8.11
CA GLN A 264 7.98 -10.66 7.78
C GLN A 264 7.76 -10.34 6.29
N GLU A 265 7.02 -11.22 5.62
CA GLU A 265 6.53 -11.08 4.25
C GLU A 265 5.66 -9.84 4.07
N GLY A 266 5.56 -9.39 2.82
CA GLY A 266 4.70 -8.30 2.41
C GLY A 266 5.44 -7.02 2.03
N ALA A 267 4.64 -5.98 1.83
CA ALA A 267 5.05 -4.72 1.23
C ALA A 267 5.97 -3.88 2.13
N ARG A 268 7.06 -3.39 1.55
CA ARG A 268 7.98 -2.41 2.13
C ARG A 268 8.06 -1.22 1.19
N PHE A 269 7.45 -0.12 1.61
CA PHE A 269 7.52 1.13 0.88
C PHE A 269 8.96 1.66 0.81
N PHE A 270 9.37 2.22 -0.33
CA PHE A 270 10.65 2.91 -0.47
C PHE A 270 10.53 4.24 -1.18
N ARG A 271 11.39 5.17 -0.78
CA ARG A 271 11.42 6.56 -1.29
C ARG A 271 12.81 7.17 -1.16
N SER A 272 12.96 8.33 -1.78
CA SER A 272 14.08 9.23 -1.52
C SER A 272 13.84 10.03 -0.23
N HIS A 273 14.94 10.22 0.50
CA HIS A 273 15.05 11.17 1.62
C HIS A 273 15.99 12.34 1.29
N ALA A 274 16.53 12.39 0.06
CA ALA A 274 17.42 13.48 -0.35
C ALA A 274 16.65 14.79 -0.59
N SER A 275 15.41 14.70 -1.07
CA SER A 275 14.51 15.83 -1.30
C SER A 275 13.08 15.47 -0.94
N ARG A 276 12.37 16.41 -0.31
CA ARG A 276 10.94 16.28 -0.02
C ARG A 276 10.12 16.30 -1.31
N GLU A 277 10.52 17.13 -2.27
CA GLU A 277 9.85 17.27 -3.57
C GLU A 277 9.86 15.98 -4.36
N GLN A 278 10.98 15.27 -4.38
CA GLN A 278 11.09 13.98 -5.06
C GLN A 278 10.01 12.99 -4.60
N PHE A 279 9.81 12.84 -3.28
CA PHE A 279 8.75 11.99 -2.75
C PHE A 279 7.36 12.50 -3.10
N ASN A 280 7.11 13.80 -2.87
CA ASN A 280 5.80 14.40 -3.13
C ASN A 280 5.40 14.27 -4.60
N GLN A 281 6.36 14.36 -5.52
CA GLN A 281 6.16 14.35 -6.97
C GLN A 281 6.43 12.96 -7.60
N GLY A 282 6.30 11.88 -6.83
CA GLY A 282 6.16 10.52 -7.39
C GLY A 282 7.38 9.60 -7.29
N LEU A 283 8.50 10.03 -6.67
CA LEU A 283 9.68 9.17 -6.46
C LEU A 283 9.42 8.16 -5.32
N ILE A 284 8.55 7.21 -5.61
CA ILE A 284 8.03 6.21 -4.70
C ILE A 284 8.12 4.81 -5.33
N GLY A 285 8.17 3.80 -4.48
CA GLY A 285 8.09 2.41 -4.91
C GLY A 285 7.87 1.47 -3.75
N MET A 286 7.82 0.18 -4.05
CA MET A 286 7.57 -0.88 -3.09
C MET A 286 8.44 -2.09 -3.40
N LEU A 287 9.08 -2.62 -2.36
CA LEU A 287 9.65 -3.97 -2.39
C LEU A 287 8.68 -4.88 -1.64
N VAL A 288 8.21 -5.94 -2.29
CA VAL A 288 7.42 -6.97 -1.61
C VAL A 288 8.34 -8.12 -1.23
N VAL A 289 8.37 -8.46 0.06
CA VAL A 289 9.09 -9.62 0.57
C VAL A 289 8.21 -10.85 0.42
N GLU A 290 8.61 -11.77 -0.45
CA GLU A 290 7.85 -12.97 -0.78
C GLU A 290 8.34 -14.21 -0.01
N PRO A 291 7.53 -15.28 0.07
CA PRO A 291 7.95 -16.54 0.68
C PRO A 291 9.24 -17.07 0.06
N ARG A 292 10.04 -17.78 0.86
CA ARG A 292 11.36 -18.26 0.45
C ARG A 292 11.30 -19.13 -0.82
N GLY A 293 11.99 -18.69 -1.86
CA GLY A 293 12.14 -19.42 -3.12
C GLY A 293 10.99 -19.21 -4.12
N SER A 294 10.11 -18.24 -3.86
CA SER A 294 9.01 -17.94 -4.76
C SER A 294 9.49 -17.43 -6.12
N ARG A 295 8.68 -17.71 -7.14
CA ARG A 295 8.84 -17.17 -8.50
C ARG A 295 7.75 -16.16 -8.79
N TYR A 296 8.09 -15.11 -9.52
CA TYR A 296 7.18 -14.02 -9.86
C TYR A 296 6.88 -14.08 -11.35
N LEU A 297 5.61 -14.29 -11.68
CA LEU A 297 5.15 -14.42 -13.06
C LEU A 297 4.22 -13.27 -13.42
N SER A 298 4.37 -12.76 -14.64
CA SER A 298 3.49 -11.74 -15.20
C SER A 298 2.09 -12.31 -15.43
N PRO A 299 1.02 -11.62 -15.00
CA PRO A 299 -0.36 -12.10 -15.21
C PRO A 299 -0.78 -12.03 -16.68
N PHE A 300 -0.03 -11.32 -17.53
CA PHE A 300 -0.36 -11.11 -18.94
C PHE A 300 0.11 -12.27 -19.83
N ASP A 301 1.25 -12.86 -19.52
CA ASP A 301 1.89 -13.88 -20.36
C ASP A 301 2.44 -15.10 -19.60
N GLY A 302 2.33 -15.11 -18.27
CA GLY A 302 2.79 -16.20 -17.40
C GLY A 302 4.31 -16.36 -17.33
N LYS A 303 5.08 -15.41 -17.87
CA LYS A 303 6.55 -15.48 -17.88
C LYS A 303 7.15 -14.82 -16.64
N PRO A 304 8.40 -15.16 -16.28
CA PRO A 304 9.11 -14.48 -15.20
C PRO A 304 9.14 -12.97 -15.41
N MET A 305 8.88 -12.21 -14.35
CA MET A 305 8.89 -10.74 -14.38
C MET A 305 9.88 -10.17 -13.34
N ALA A 306 10.45 -9.01 -13.66
CA ALA A 306 11.38 -8.31 -12.77
C ALA A 306 10.65 -7.30 -11.86
N SER A 307 9.65 -6.61 -12.39
CA SER A 307 8.86 -5.58 -11.71
C SER A 307 7.43 -5.50 -12.23
N GLY A 308 6.50 -4.99 -11.42
CA GLY A 308 5.11 -4.72 -11.79
C GLY A 308 4.17 -4.76 -10.59
N TRP A 309 3.10 -3.97 -10.62
CA TRP A 309 2.14 -3.88 -9.53
C TRP A 309 1.26 -5.13 -9.37
N GLU A 310 1.03 -5.88 -10.45
CA GLU A 310 0.38 -7.19 -10.43
C GLU A 310 1.41 -8.31 -10.62
N ALA A 311 1.24 -9.41 -9.89
CA ALA A 311 2.03 -10.62 -10.10
C ALA A 311 1.24 -11.88 -9.75
N MET A 312 1.62 -12.99 -10.36
CA MET A 312 1.32 -14.34 -9.86
C MET A 312 2.56 -14.85 -9.11
N ILE A 313 2.37 -15.20 -7.85
CA ILE A 313 3.42 -15.72 -6.98
C ILE A 313 3.26 -17.24 -6.92
N GLU A 314 4.28 -17.93 -7.42
CA GLU A 314 4.41 -19.39 -7.30
C GLU A 314 5.25 -19.69 -6.05
N ASP A 315 4.62 -20.20 -5.00
CA ASP A 315 5.26 -20.51 -3.73
C ASP A 315 5.65 -22.00 -3.70
N PRO A 316 6.96 -22.34 -3.64
CA PRO A 316 7.41 -23.73 -3.67
C PRO A 316 6.96 -24.56 -2.45
N LYS A 317 6.49 -23.93 -1.38
CA LYS A 317 6.08 -24.59 -0.12
C LYS A 317 4.65 -24.27 0.31
N GLY A 318 3.98 -23.37 -0.40
CA GLY A 318 2.66 -22.86 -0.08
C GLY A 318 1.69 -23.00 -1.25
N ALA A 319 0.63 -22.19 -1.22
CA ALA A 319 -0.32 -22.09 -2.32
C ALA A 319 0.06 -20.92 -3.21
N ASP A 320 -0.03 -21.12 -4.52
CA ASP A 320 0.14 -20.02 -5.47
C ASP A 320 -0.97 -18.98 -5.29
N PHE A 321 -0.64 -17.71 -5.45
CA PHE A 321 -1.59 -16.62 -5.31
C PHE A 321 -1.36 -15.51 -6.32
N ARG A 322 -2.38 -14.67 -6.47
CA ARG A 322 -2.32 -13.43 -7.25
C ARG A 322 -2.22 -12.25 -6.30
N GLU A 323 -1.35 -11.33 -6.65
CA GLU A 323 -0.99 -10.19 -5.83
C GLU A 323 -1.22 -8.88 -6.61
N PHE A 324 -1.62 -7.84 -5.88
CA PHE A 324 -1.72 -6.47 -6.35
C PHE A 324 -1.07 -5.55 -5.32
N ALA A 325 -0.15 -4.70 -5.75
CA ALA A 325 0.42 -3.62 -4.97
C ALA A 325 -0.30 -2.30 -5.31
N ILE A 326 -0.87 -1.63 -4.31
CA ILE A 326 -1.64 -0.40 -4.47
C ILE A 326 -0.92 0.74 -3.75
N PHE A 327 -0.84 1.89 -4.41
CA PHE A 327 -0.32 3.12 -3.82
C PHE A 327 -1.46 4.11 -3.66
N TYR A 328 -1.64 4.65 -2.46
CA TYR A 328 -2.48 5.84 -2.27
C TYR A 328 -1.55 7.01 -2.06
N HIS A 329 -1.43 7.87 -3.07
CA HIS A 329 -0.47 8.98 -3.06
C HIS A 329 -1.16 10.29 -3.41
N GLU A 330 -0.68 11.39 -2.83
CA GLU A 330 -1.10 12.74 -3.23
C GLU A 330 0.07 13.44 -3.91
N ALA A 331 -0.14 13.92 -5.13
CA ALA A 331 0.89 14.57 -5.91
C ALA A 331 1.15 16.00 -5.41
N GLY A 332 2.39 16.23 -4.98
CA GLY A 332 2.87 17.55 -4.57
C GLY A 332 2.32 18.04 -3.23
N ASP A 333 2.84 19.17 -2.78
CA ASP A 333 2.36 19.87 -1.59
C ASP A 333 1.14 20.77 -1.89
N GLU A 334 0.66 21.51 -0.89
CA GLU A 334 -0.50 22.41 -1.02
C GLU A 334 -0.36 23.43 -2.17
N ALA A 335 0.87 23.84 -2.52
CA ALA A 335 1.11 24.80 -3.59
C ALA A 335 1.21 24.14 -4.97
N PHE A 336 1.50 22.84 -5.03
CA PHE A 336 1.66 22.12 -6.28
C PHE A 336 0.34 21.99 -7.04
N ARG A 337 0.39 22.27 -8.34
CA ARG A 337 -0.77 22.24 -9.22
C ARG A 337 -0.46 21.35 -10.42
N LEU A 338 -1.34 20.38 -10.62
CA LEU A 338 -1.35 19.53 -11.80
C LEU A 338 -1.71 20.34 -13.04
N LEU A 339 -1.29 19.85 -14.19
CA LEU A 339 -1.59 20.45 -15.48
C LEU A 339 -2.68 19.65 -16.17
N ASN A 340 -3.62 20.36 -16.79
CA ASN A 340 -4.51 19.71 -17.74
C ASN A 340 -3.73 19.33 -19.02
N LYS A 341 -4.37 18.58 -19.93
CA LYS A 341 -3.74 18.22 -21.21
C LYS A 341 -3.21 19.40 -22.07
N LYS A 342 -3.64 20.64 -21.81
CA LYS A 342 -3.18 21.86 -22.49
C LYS A 342 -2.04 22.57 -21.77
N GLY A 343 -1.56 22.04 -20.65
CA GLY A 343 -0.54 22.68 -19.81
C GLY A 343 -1.07 23.77 -18.90
N GLU A 344 -2.39 23.90 -18.74
CA GLU A 344 -3.00 24.89 -17.85
C GLU A 344 -3.18 24.28 -16.45
N MET A 345 -2.92 25.09 -15.42
CA MET A 345 -2.99 24.62 -14.04
C MET A 345 -4.44 24.28 -13.63
N LEU A 346 -4.66 23.06 -13.15
CA LEU A 346 -5.95 22.66 -12.58
C LEU A 346 -6.29 23.52 -11.35
N PRO A 347 -7.59 23.84 -11.13
CA PRO A 347 -8.00 24.57 -9.94
C PRO A 347 -7.71 23.74 -8.68
N GLN A 348 -7.28 24.40 -7.60
CA GLN A 348 -7.05 23.71 -6.32
C GLN A 348 -8.36 23.25 -5.70
N ARG A 349 -9.40 24.07 -5.77
CA ARG A 349 -10.73 23.75 -5.25
C ARG A 349 -11.68 23.50 -6.41
N ASP A 350 -12.34 22.36 -6.39
CA ASP A 350 -13.30 22.00 -7.42
C ASP A 350 -14.53 22.92 -7.36
N PRO A 351 -14.91 23.59 -8.46
CA PRO A 351 -15.96 24.60 -8.46
C PRO A 351 -17.37 24.02 -8.27
N HIS A 352 -17.55 22.70 -8.36
CA HIS A 352 -18.87 22.06 -8.29
C HIS A 352 -19.12 21.39 -6.94
N THR A 353 -18.10 20.74 -6.38
CA THR A 353 -18.15 19.92 -5.17
C THR A 353 -17.49 20.57 -3.98
N ASP A 354 -16.76 21.67 -4.20
CA ASP A 354 -16.00 22.38 -3.17
C ASP A 354 -14.81 21.58 -2.61
N SER A 355 -14.52 20.42 -3.21
CA SER A 355 -13.46 19.51 -2.78
C SER A 355 -12.09 20.15 -2.99
N ASP A 356 -11.21 20.00 -2.00
CA ASP A 356 -9.83 20.45 -2.07
C ASP A 356 -8.92 19.42 -2.73
N ARG A 357 -8.13 19.91 -3.69
CA ARG A 357 -7.17 19.21 -4.57
C ARG A 357 -7.63 17.83 -5.04
N PRO A 358 -8.85 17.65 -5.59
CA PRO A 358 -9.35 16.32 -5.92
C PRO A 358 -8.56 15.64 -7.04
N GLY A 359 -7.98 16.40 -7.96
CA GLY A 359 -7.12 15.87 -9.02
C GLY A 359 -5.76 15.36 -8.53
N ALA A 360 -5.28 15.84 -7.38
CA ALA A 360 -3.97 15.48 -6.84
C ALA A 360 -3.93 14.09 -6.18
N ARG A 361 -5.09 13.45 -5.98
CA ARG A 361 -5.21 12.13 -5.35
C ARG A 361 -4.99 11.05 -6.41
N LEU A 362 -3.86 10.36 -6.32
CA LEU A 362 -3.41 9.34 -7.25
C LEU A 362 -3.56 7.95 -6.63
N LEU A 363 -3.95 6.99 -7.47
CA LEU A 363 -4.13 5.59 -7.12
C LEU A 363 -3.30 4.69 -8.04
#